data_AF-A0A2V8SY41-F1
#
_entry.id   AF-A0A2V8SY41-F1
#
_cell.length_a   1.000
_cell.length_b   1.000
_cell.length_c   1.000
_cell.angle_alpha   90.00
_cell.angle_beta   90.00
_cell.angle_gamma   90.00
#
_symmetry.space_group_name_H-M   'P 1'
#
loop_
_entity.id
_entity.type
_entity.pdbx_description
1 polymer ?
#
loop_
_entity_poly.entity_id
_entity_poly.type
_entity_poly.pdbx_seq_one_letter_code
_entity_poly.pdbx_strand_id
1 'polypeptide(L)'
;MERIKKYVGALEEIFRSAADKHEANYRSRAVLEEMSGDSRFFTEALEQHIRKPGSLNVKHYPVVGLEIELNPYFGLVANCWIPLPDRRSDVSTKSIHHHGNMLLSTVTAFGPGYEHWTFTRPEVLDADAEVFEMKLIERAPHPAHHVAFVDSYVAHLPFYPPETSVTYALWSNRFPVTWKDRVKRISVLQKNSEALRRLAVRAGLARQLDLKVVEYFDFYPTPEGFRGIRERNEFKRGPVEDYLYSLFHVMQATGNEHLAHAVEARLSSGEEVENPQLVRRLLEDRRGGRAIEGRLSEMHYNIAGANFTRQEAERALAAQGATAATTRAAEV
;
A
#
# COMPACT_ATOMS: atom_id res chain seq x y z
N MET A 1 -19.29 13.32 4.06
CA MET A 1 -18.92 12.18 4.93
C MET A 1 -20.03 11.12 5.04
N GLU A 2 -21.11 11.23 4.26
CA GLU A 2 -22.22 10.27 4.34
C GLU A 2 -21.83 8.94 3.69
N ARG A 3 -21.10 9.00 2.57
CA ARG A 3 -20.62 7.81 1.86
C ARG A 3 -19.58 7.05 2.67
N ILE A 4 -18.67 7.76 3.33
CA ILE A 4 -17.70 7.11 4.22
C ILE A 4 -18.43 6.32 5.31
N LYS A 5 -19.39 6.93 6.00
CA LYS A 5 -20.18 6.25 7.03
C LYS A 5 -20.96 5.04 6.49
N LYS A 6 -21.55 5.15 5.29
CA LYS A 6 -22.26 4.05 4.62
C LYS A 6 -21.35 2.84 4.42
N TYR A 7 -20.24 3.01 3.70
CA TYR A 7 -19.39 1.87 3.32
C TYR A 7 -18.58 1.34 4.51
N VAL A 8 -18.05 2.21 5.37
CA VAL A 8 -17.37 1.77 6.60
C VAL A 8 -18.34 1.01 7.51
N GLY A 9 -19.58 1.49 7.67
CA GLY A 9 -20.60 0.79 8.46
C GLY A 9 -20.93 -0.60 7.92
N ALA A 10 -21.10 -0.74 6.60
CA ALA A 10 -21.34 -2.02 5.95
C ALA A 10 -20.17 -3.01 6.13
N LEU A 11 -18.93 -2.52 5.98
CA LEU A 11 -17.73 -3.32 6.23
C LEU A 11 -17.65 -3.75 7.71
N GLU A 12 -17.95 -2.86 8.65
CA GLU A 12 -17.97 -3.20 10.07
C GLU A 12 -19.00 -4.27 10.41
N GLU A 13 -20.20 -4.20 9.84
CA GLU A 13 -21.25 -5.20 10.05
C GLU A 13 -20.82 -6.58 9.54
N ILE A 14 -20.18 -6.64 8.36
CA ILE A 14 -19.59 -7.87 7.83
C ILE A 14 -18.53 -8.41 8.78
N PHE A 15 -17.57 -7.58 9.20
CA PHE A 15 -16.46 -8.01 10.05
C PHE A 15 -16.87 -8.42 11.47
N ARG A 16 -18.04 -7.97 11.95
CA ARG A 16 -18.62 -8.38 13.24
C ARG A 16 -19.41 -9.69 13.15
N SER A 17 -20.00 -9.98 11.99
CA SER A 17 -20.91 -11.12 11.81
C SER A 17 -20.27 -12.33 11.12
N ALA A 18 -19.14 -12.17 10.43
CA ALA A 18 -18.40 -13.26 9.81
C ALA A 18 -17.77 -14.20 10.86
N ALA A 19 -17.66 -15.49 10.54
CA ALA A 19 -17.06 -16.48 11.44
C ALA A 19 -15.56 -16.23 11.64
N ASP A 20 -14.87 -15.81 10.57
CA ASP A 20 -13.47 -15.45 10.59
C ASP A 20 -13.15 -14.28 9.65
N LYS A 21 -11.86 -13.94 9.55
CA LYS A 21 -11.37 -12.79 8.78
C LYS A 21 -11.26 -13.07 7.28
N HIS A 22 -11.15 -14.33 6.89
CA HIS A 22 -11.19 -14.73 5.49
C HIS A 22 -12.61 -14.60 4.95
N GLU A 23 -13.61 -15.11 5.68
CA GLU A 23 -15.01 -14.94 5.35
C GLU A 23 -15.40 -13.46 5.32
N ALA A 24 -14.92 -12.66 6.28
CA ALA A 24 -15.14 -11.22 6.27
C ALA A 24 -14.64 -10.56 4.97
N ASN A 25 -13.39 -10.85 4.56
CA ASN A 25 -12.83 -10.31 3.30
C ASN A 25 -13.62 -10.80 2.08
N TYR A 26 -14.00 -12.08 2.04
CA TYR A 26 -14.82 -12.64 0.97
C TYR A 26 -16.17 -11.90 0.84
N ARG A 27 -16.88 -11.71 1.96
CA ARG A 27 -18.16 -11.00 2.00
C ARG A 27 -18.03 -9.50 1.71
N SER A 28 -16.89 -8.89 2.02
CA SER A 28 -16.61 -7.49 1.71
C SER A 28 -16.45 -7.20 0.21
N ARG A 29 -16.26 -8.21 -0.65
CA ARG A 29 -16.09 -8.01 -2.10
C ARG A 29 -17.18 -7.16 -2.74
N ALA A 30 -18.45 -7.48 -2.48
CA ALA A 30 -19.58 -6.73 -3.02
C ALA A 30 -19.59 -5.25 -2.56
N VAL A 31 -19.25 -5.01 -1.29
CA VAL A 31 -19.17 -3.65 -0.73
C VAL A 31 -18.00 -2.89 -1.35
N LEU A 32 -16.85 -3.53 -1.55
CA LEU A 32 -15.68 -2.92 -2.19
C LEU A 32 -15.96 -2.58 -3.65
N GLU A 33 -16.61 -3.47 -4.38
CA GLU A 33 -17.02 -3.25 -5.77
C GLU A 33 -17.99 -2.07 -5.88
N GLU A 34 -19.06 -2.04 -5.07
CA GLU A 34 -20.02 -0.91 -5.04
C GLU A 34 -19.31 0.41 -4.67
N MET A 35 -18.47 0.38 -3.62
CA MET A 35 -17.69 1.53 -3.16
C MET A 35 -16.75 2.07 -4.24
N SER A 36 -16.15 1.19 -5.04
CA SER A 36 -15.26 1.56 -6.14
C SER A 36 -15.97 2.28 -7.29
N GLY A 37 -17.27 2.02 -7.47
CA GLY A 37 -18.12 2.72 -8.45
C GLY A 37 -18.66 4.06 -7.97
N ASP A 38 -18.56 4.37 -6.67
CA ASP A 38 -19.07 5.61 -6.08
C ASP A 38 -17.98 6.68 -6.05
N SER A 39 -17.85 7.46 -7.12
CA SER A 39 -16.84 8.53 -7.21
C SER A 39 -16.90 9.55 -6.07
N ARG A 40 -18.09 9.77 -5.47
CA ARG A 40 -18.24 10.68 -4.32
C ARG A 40 -17.61 10.13 -3.06
N PHE A 41 -17.49 8.82 -2.90
CA PHE A 41 -16.77 8.22 -1.78
C PHE A 41 -15.29 8.65 -1.80
N PHE A 42 -14.63 8.60 -2.96
CA PHE A 42 -13.26 9.09 -3.10
C PHE A 42 -13.14 10.59 -2.79
N THR A 43 -14.05 11.39 -3.32
CA THR A 43 -14.11 12.85 -3.04
C THR A 43 -14.16 13.11 -1.54
N GLU A 44 -15.04 12.42 -0.80
CA GLU A 44 -15.15 12.57 0.65
C GLU A 44 -13.88 12.14 1.38
N ALA A 45 -13.26 11.02 0.95
CA ALA A 45 -12.02 10.52 1.54
C ALA A 45 -10.86 11.51 1.34
N LEU A 46 -10.76 12.08 0.15
CA LEU A 46 -9.75 13.08 -0.19
C LEU A 46 -9.96 14.40 0.56
N GLU A 47 -11.20 14.87 0.66
CA GLU A 47 -11.54 16.05 1.47
C GLU A 47 -11.21 15.83 2.94
N GLN A 48 -11.55 14.66 3.51
CA GLN A 48 -11.21 14.30 4.88
C GLN A 48 -9.68 14.32 5.08
N HIS A 49 -8.92 13.75 4.16
CA HIS A 49 -7.46 13.75 4.21
C HIS A 49 -6.88 15.17 4.18
N ILE A 50 -7.30 16.02 3.25
CA ILE A 50 -6.84 17.41 3.13
C ILE A 50 -7.11 18.20 4.43
N ARG A 51 -8.25 17.95 5.07
CA ARG A 51 -8.62 18.64 6.32
C ARG A 51 -7.84 18.18 7.55
N LYS A 52 -7.15 17.04 7.52
CA LYS A 52 -6.34 16.58 8.65
C LYS A 52 -5.18 17.56 8.91
N PRO A 53 -4.86 17.89 10.18
CA PRO A 53 -3.63 18.60 10.50
C PRO A 53 -2.40 17.87 9.94
N GLY A 54 -1.43 18.63 9.44
CA GLY A 54 -0.21 18.12 8.82
C GLY A 54 -0.39 17.51 7.41
N SER A 55 -1.59 17.54 6.84
CA SER A 55 -1.88 16.95 5.52
C SER A 55 -1.06 17.55 4.37
N LEU A 56 -0.55 18.77 4.52
CA LEU A 56 0.30 19.46 3.55
C LEU A 56 1.81 19.29 3.83
N ASN A 57 2.18 18.63 4.92
CA ASN A 57 3.58 18.37 5.32
C ASN A 57 3.91 16.87 5.28
N VAL A 58 3.12 16.08 4.54
CA VAL A 58 3.37 14.65 4.40
C VAL A 58 4.60 14.45 3.53
N LYS A 59 5.58 13.70 4.05
CA LYS A 59 6.74 13.31 3.25
C LYS A 59 6.35 12.29 2.19
N HIS A 60 6.88 12.47 0.99
CA HIS A 60 6.47 11.69 -0.16
C HIS A 60 6.78 10.19 -0.01
N TYR A 61 5.92 9.39 -0.61
CA TYR A 61 6.02 7.92 -0.73
C TYR A 61 5.59 7.58 -2.16
N PRO A 62 5.96 6.42 -2.75
CA PRO A 62 5.61 6.10 -4.13
C PRO A 62 4.10 6.12 -4.48
N VAL A 63 3.22 6.23 -3.48
CA VAL A 63 1.79 6.46 -3.64
C VAL A 63 1.34 7.61 -2.74
N VAL A 64 0.30 8.34 -3.15
CA VAL A 64 -0.44 9.24 -2.26
C VAL A 64 -1.46 8.41 -1.49
N GLY A 65 -1.13 8.09 -0.24
CA GLY A 65 -1.97 7.29 0.65
C GLY A 65 -2.95 8.14 1.46
N LEU A 66 -4.23 7.82 1.38
CA LEU A 66 -5.30 8.45 2.17
C LEU A 66 -5.84 7.43 3.17
N GLU A 67 -5.59 7.65 4.46
CA GLU A 67 -6.19 6.83 5.52
C GLU A 67 -7.67 7.20 5.68
N ILE A 68 -8.56 6.28 5.29
CA ILE A 68 -10.01 6.45 5.34
C ILE A 68 -10.54 6.01 6.70
N GLU A 69 -10.18 4.80 7.13
CA GLU A 69 -10.63 4.23 8.40
C GLU A 69 -9.55 3.34 9.02
N LEU A 70 -9.47 3.34 10.35
CA LEU A 70 -8.60 2.44 11.09
C LEU A 70 -9.25 2.06 12.42
N ASN A 71 -9.92 0.91 12.43
CA ASN A 71 -10.64 0.40 13.59
C ASN A 71 -10.04 -0.94 14.07
N PRO A 72 -10.59 -1.58 15.11
CA PRO A 72 -10.08 -2.87 15.60
C PRO A 72 -10.25 -4.03 14.62
N TYR A 73 -11.15 -3.91 13.64
CA TYR A 73 -11.49 -4.97 12.70
C TYR A 73 -10.65 -4.91 11.42
N PHE A 74 -10.44 -3.71 10.88
CA PHE A 74 -9.73 -3.48 9.63
C PHE A 74 -9.13 -2.06 9.56
N GLY A 75 -8.22 -1.86 8.61
CA GLY A 75 -7.82 -0.56 8.10
C GLY A 75 -8.25 -0.42 6.64
N LEU A 76 -8.75 0.75 6.26
CA LEU A 76 -9.13 1.07 4.88
C LEU A 76 -8.33 2.29 4.41
N VAL A 77 -7.60 2.11 3.31
CA VAL A 77 -6.71 3.13 2.75
C VAL A 77 -6.97 3.27 1.25
N ALA A 78 -7.02 4.49 0.73
CA ALA A 78 -6.89 4.72 -0.70
C ALA A 78 -5.42 4.92 -1.07
N ASN A 79 -4.88 4.09 -1.95
CA ASN A 79 -3.56 4.27 -2.55
C ASN A 79 -3.75 4.89 -3.93
N CYS A 80 -3.28 6.13 -4.11
CA CYS A 80 -3.25 6.78 -5.40
C CYS A 80 -1.85 6.58 -6.00
N TRP A 81 -1.78 5.66 -6.97
CA TRP A 81 -0.57 5.26 -7.65
C TRP A 81 -0.18 6.31 -8.68
N ILE A 82 1.06 6.81 -8.57
CA ILE A 82 1.64 7.72 -9.55
C ILE A 82 2.43 6.87 -10.56
N PRO A 83 2.19 7.02 -11.87
CA PRO A 83 2.92 6.26 -12.88
C PRO A 83 4.40 6.69 -12.94
N LEU A 84 5.25 5.84 -13.50
CA LEU A 84 6.64 6.22 -13.77
C LEU A 84 6.70 7.44 -14.71
N PRO A 85 7.75 8.28 -14.61
CA PRO A 85 7.92 9.42 -15.52
C PRO A 85 7.93 9.02 -17.00
N ASP A 86 8.50 7.85 -17.31
CA ASP A 86 8.55 7.27 -18.67
C ASP A 86 7.30 6.42 -19.02
N ARG A 87 6.33 6.35 -18.10
CA ARG A 87 5.06 5.61 -18.22
C ARG A 87 5.20 4.11 -18.46
N ARG A 88 6.39 3.53 -18.21
CA ARG A 88 6.56 2.07 -18.26
C ARG A 88 5.73 1.41 -17.17
N SER A 89 5.10 0.30 -17.54
CA SER A 89 4.27 -0.54 -16.65
C SER A 89 4.80 -1.97 -16.52
N ASP A 90 5.96 -2.26 -17.12
CA ASP A 90 6.65 -3.54 -16.98
C ASP A 90 7.60 -3.57 -15.77
N VAL A 91 7.71 -2.48 -15.01
CA VAL A 91 8.59 -2.36 -13.83
C VAL A 91 7.77 -2.51 -12.55
N SER A 92 8.25 -3.35 -11.63
CA SER A 92 7.63 -3.54 -10.32
C SER A 92 7.66 -2.26 -9.50
N THR A 93 6.62 -2.01 -8.71
CA THR A 93 6.59 -0.89 -7.75
C THR A 93 7.42 -1.18 -6.50
N LYS A 94 7.54 -2.46 -6.14
CA LYS A 94 8.22 -2.98 -4.94
C LYS A 94 8.80 -4.37 -5.22
N SER A 95 9.63 -4.84 -4.30
CA SER A 95 10.04 -6.25 -4.19
C SER A 95 8.83 -7.18 -4.21
N ILE A 96 9.05 -8.44 -4.60
CA ILE A 96 8.07 -9.50 -4.32
C ILE A 96 7.94 -9.58 -2.81
N HIS A 97 6.74 -9.51 -2.25
CA HIS A 97 6.59 -9.46 -0.79
C HIS A 97 5.31 -10.10 -0.30
N HIS A 98 5.31 -10.58 0.94
CA HIS A 98 4.08 -10.98 1.63
C HIS A 98 3.76 -10.04 2.80
N HIS A 99 2.56 -10.17 3.36
CA HIS A 99 2.10 -9.34 4.49
C HIS A 99 2.03 -10.11 5.81
N GLY A 100 2.63 -11.30 5.86
CA GLY A 100 2.71 -12.13 7.07
C GLY A 100 1.32 -12.56 7.51
N ASN A 101 0.88 -12.14 8.70
CA ASN A 101 -0.45 -12.47 9.23
C ASN A 101 -1.58 -11.57 8.72
N MET A 102 -1.26 -10.58 7.87
CA MET A 102 -2.27 -9.69 7.31
C MET A 102 -2.92 -10.32 6.07
N LEU A 103 -4.21 -10.07 5.95
CA LEU A 103 -5.02 -10.29 4.76
C LEU A 103 -5.23 -8.93 4.08
N LEU A 104 -5.28 -8.94 2.75
CA LEU A 104 -5.48 -7.76 1.94
C LEU A 104 -6.54 -8.02 0.88
N SER A 105 -7.63 -7.27 0.91
CA SER A 105 -8.50 -7.12 -0.26
C SER A 105 -8.24 -5.76 -0.91
N THR A 106 -8.10 -5.73 -2.22
CA THR A 106 -7.95 -4.48 -2.98
C THR A 106 -9.02 -4.36 -4.05
N VAL A 107 -9.41 -3.13 -4.37
CA VAL A 107 -10.27 -2.83 -5.51
C VAL A 107 -9.79 -1.58 -6.23
N THR A 108 -9.74 -1.59 -7.56
CA THR A 108 -9.40 -0.40 -8.36
C THR A 108 -10.63 0.48 -8.52
N ALA A 109 -10.58 1.72 -8.02
CA ALA A 109 -11.68 2.67 -8.04
C ALA A 109 -11.55 3.75 -9.12
N PHE A 110 -10.33 3.98 -9.62
CA PHE A 110 -10.07 4.96 -10.68
C PHE A 110 -8.86 4.53 -11.50
N GLY A 111 -8.86 4.88 -12.78
CA GLY A 111 -7.77 4.59 -13.71
C GLY A 111 -7.73 3.13 -14.19
N PRO A 112 -6.74 2.77 -15.02
CA PRO A 112 -6.62 1.44 -15.60
C PRO A 112 -6.24 0.35 -14.59
N GLY A 113 -5.78 0.74 -13.39
CA GLY A 113 -5.22 -0.19 -12.41
C GLY A 113 -3.80 -0.60 -12.76
N TYR A 114 -3.31 -1.65 -12.10
CA TYR A 114 -1.96 -2.17 -12.28
C TYR A 114 -1.97 -3.66 -12.59
N GLU A 115 -0.88 -4.18 -13.15
CA GLU A 115 -0.65 -5.62 -13.23
C GLU A 115 -0.19 -6.15 -11.88
N HIS A 116 -0.72 -7.29 -11.47
CA HIS A 116 -0.49 -7.89 -10.17
C HIS A 116 -0.21 -9.38 -10.32
N TRP A 117 0.92 -9.82 -9.76
CA TRP A 117 1.25 -11.24 -9.70
C TRP A 117 1.17 -11.74 -8.28
N THR A 118 0.67 -12.96 -8.11
CA THR A 118 0.69 -13.67 -6.83
C THR A 118 1.49 -14.96 -6.96
N PHE A 119 2.14 -15.33 -5.86
CA PHE A 119 3.01 -16.49 -5.77
C PHE A 119 2.63 -17.32 -4.56
N THR A 120 3.01 -18.60 -4.58
CA THR A 120 2.96 -19.45 -3.40
C THR A 120 3.80 -18.83 -2.28
N ARG A 121 3.58 -19.34 -1.07
CA ARG A 121 4.46 -19.03 0.05
C ARG A 121 5.91 -19.35 -0.35
N PRO A 122 6.87 -18.46 -0.07
CA PRO A 122 8.29 -18.72 -0.31
C PRO A 122 8.76 -19.94 0.49
N GLU A 123 9.42 -20.87 -0.19
CA GLU A 123 10.05 -22.06 0.40
C GLU A 123 11.57 -21.93 0.29
N VAL A 124 12.30 -22.25 1.36
CA VAL A 124 13.77 -22.15 1.34
C VAL A 124 14.34 -23.29 0.51
N LEU A 125 15.10 -22.97 -0.53
CA LEU A 125 15.86 -23.94 -1.33
C LEU A 125 17.30 -24.08 -0.83
N ASP A 126 17.93 -22.95 -0.49
CA ASP A 126 19.28 -22.88 0.06
C ASP A 126 19.32 -21.75 1.09
N ALA A 127 19.52 -22.11 2.36
CA ALA A 127 19.53 -21.16 3.46
C ALA A 127 20.82 -20.32 3.50
N ASP A 128 21.96 -20.87 3.08
CA ASP A 128 23.26 -20.18 3.11
C ASP A 128 23.34 -19.16 1.96
N ALA A 129 22.79 -19.50 0.80
CA ALA A 129 22.71 -18.60 -0.35
C ALA A 129 21.48 -17.67 -0.33
N GLU A 130 20.55 -17.89 0.62
CA GLU A 130 19.27 -17.19 0.75
C GLU A 130 18.39 -17.32 -0.51
N VAL A 131 18.36 -18.52 -1.11
CA VAL A 131 17.59 -18.82 -2.32
C VAL A 131 16.25 -19.45 -1.95
N PHE A 132 15.19 -18.98 -2.60
CA PHE A 132 13.82 -19.37 -2.34
C PHE A 132 13.10 -19.85 -3.60
N GLU A 133 12.23 -20.85 -3.43
CA GLU A 133 11.24 -21.26 -4.42
C GLU A 133 9.93 -20.50 -4.19
N MET A 134 9.37 -19.96 -5.26
CA MET A 134 8.04 -19.35 -5.31
C MET A 134 7.40 -19.69 -6.66
N LYS A 135 6.28 -20.40 -6.62
CA LYS A 135 5.50 -20.75 -7.81
C LYS A 135 4.50 -19.67 -8.09
N LEU A 136 4.41 -19.26 -9.34
CA LEU A 136 3.38 -18.33 -9.79
C LEU A 136 1.99 -18.96 -9.62
N ILE A 137 1.10 -18.27 -8.90
CA ILE A 137 -0.32 -18.64 -8.78
C ILE A 137 -1.10 -17.95 -9.88
N GLU A 138 -0.93 -16.64 -10.02
CA GLU A 138 -1.69 -15.82 -10.95
C GLU A 138 -0.85 -14.68 -11.50
N ARG A 139 -1.11 -14.34 -12.77
CA ARG A 139 -0.74 -13.07 -13.41
C ARG A 139 -2.02 -12.46 -13.94
N ALA A 140 -2.45 -11.35 -13.36
CA ALA A 140 -3.67 -10.71 -13.78
C ALA A 140 -3.51 -9.19 -13.82
N PRO A 141 -4.16 -8.51 -14.78
CA PRO A 141 -4.46 -7.10 -14.60
C PRO A 141 -5.41 -6.94 -13.41
N HIS A 142 -5.31 -5.82 -12.70
CA HIS A 142 -6.23 -5.43 -11.65
C HIS A 142 -7.09 -4.24 -12.13
N PRO A 143 -8.00 -4.45 -13.10
CA PRO A 143 -8.72 -3.37 -13.77
C PRO A 143 -9.72 -2.69 -12.85
N ALA A 144 -10.30 -1.58 -13.31
CA ALA A 144 -11.36 -0.86 -12.62
C ALA A 144 -12.47 -1.81 -12.12
N HIS A 145 -12.87 -1.61 -10.87
CA HIS A 145 -13.90 -2.35 -10.12
C HIS A 145 -13.62 -3.83 -9.85
N HIS A 146 -12.49 -4.37 -10.32
CA HIS A 146 -12.08 -5.72 -9.94
C HIS A 146 -11.61 -5.75 -8.49
N VAL A 147 -12.05 -6.76 -7.73
CA VAL A 147 -11.62 -6.98 -6.35
C VAL A 147 -10.62 -8.14 -6.32
N ALA A 148 -9.38 -7.87 -5.91
CA ALA A 148 -8.36 -8.89 -5.67
C ALA A 148 -8.23 -9.20 -4.17
N PHE A 149 -7.81 -10.43 -3.85
CA PHE A 149 -7.53 -10.86 -2.47
C PHE A 149 -6.15 -11.51 -2.39
N VAL A 150 -5.37 -11.11 -1.39
CA VAL A 150 -4.06 -11.66 -1.07
C VAL A 150 -4.10 -12.21 0.35
N ASP A 151 -3.92 -13.52 0.47
CA ASP A 151 -3.92 -14.22 1.76
C ASP A 151 -2.62 -13.96 2.54
N SER A 152 -2.67 -14.29 3.82
CA SER A 152 -1.51 -14.37 4.71
C SER A 152 -0.39 -15.21 4.09
N TYR A 153 0.83 -14.68 4.13
CA TYR A 153 2.05 -15.29 3.57
C TYR A 153 2.05 -15.59 2.07
N VAL A 154 0.99 -15.23 1.32
CA VAL A 154 1.04 -15.20 -0.15
C VAL A 154 1.91 -14.03 -0.56
N ALA A 155 2.96 -14.31 -1.32
CA ALA A 155 3.82 -13.27 -1.86
C ALA A 155 3.18 -12.68 -3.12
N HIS A 156 3.36 -11.38 -3.33
CA HIS A 156 2.80 -10.70 -4.49
C HIS A 156 3.71 -9.62 -5.04
N LEU A 157 3.44 -9.21 -6.28
CA LEU A 157 4.24 -8.27 -7.03
C LEU A 157 3.34 -7.32 -7.83
N PRO A 158 3.13 -6.09 -7.33
CA PRO A 158 2.44 -5.04 -8.08
C PRO A 158 3.41 -4.28 -8.99
N PHE A 159 3.01 -4.07 -10.24
CA PHE A 159 3.72 -3.26 -11.24
C PHE A 159 3.22 -1.81 -11.28
N TYR A 160 4.05 -0.88 -11.77
CA TYR A 160 3.60 0.50 -11.94
C TYR A 160 2.44 0.54 -12.94
N PRO A 161 1.37 1.31 -12.66
CA PRO A 161 0.32 1.49 -13.65
C PRO A 161 0.81 2.43 -14.76
N PRO A 162 0.27 2.31 -15.99
CA PRO A 162 0.61 3.22 -17.09
C PRO A 162 0.07 4.65 -16.86
N GLU A 163 -0.99 4.77 -16.05
CA GLU A 163 -1.64 6.02 -15.71
C GLU A 163 -2.01 6.06 -14.23
N THR A 164 -2.31 7.25 -13.73
CA THR A 164 -2.74 7.44 -12.34
C THR A 164 -3.94 6.56 -12.04
N SER A 165 -3.78 5.72 -11.02
CA SER A 165 -4.79 4.75 -10.61
C SER A 165 -5.05 4.88 -9.12
N VAL A 166 -6.29 4.71 -8.68
CA VAL A 166 -6.64 4.69 -7.26
C VAL A 166 -7.14 3.31 -6.91
N THR A 167 -6.56 2.71 -5.87
CA THR A 167 -7.06 1.46 -5.30
C THR A 167 -7.46 1.64 -3.84
N TYR A 168 -8.58 1.06 -3.43
CA TYR A 168 -8.89 0.90 -2.02
C TYR A 168 -8.28 -0.40 -1.52
N ALA A 169 -7.58 -0.32 -0.39
CA ALA A 169 -6.92 -1.44 0.27
C ALA A 169 -7.54 -1.66 1.65
N LEU A 170 -8.22 -2.79 1.80
CA LEU A 170 -8.82 -3.26 3.03
C LEU A 170 -7.88 -4.26 3.70
N TRP A 171 -7.30 -3.83 4.81
CA TRP A 171 -6.32 -4.59 5.59
C TRP A 171 -6.98 -5.17 6.83
N SER A 172 -6.74 -6.45 7.10
CA SER A 172 -7.12 -7.06 8.37
C SER A 172 -6.08 -8.06 8.83
N ASN A 173 -5.91 -8.24 10.13
CA ASN A 173 -5.17 -9.39 10.63
C ASN A 173 -6.02 -10.65 10.43
N ARG A 174 -5.39 -11.80 10.12
CA ARG A 174 -6.09 -13.10 10.02
C ARG A 174 -6.66 -13.59 11.36
N PHE A 175 -6.13 -13.10 12.48
CA PHE A 175 -6.58 -13.49 13.80
C PHE A 175 -7.84 -12.72 14.25
N PRO A 176 -8.67 -13.30 15.12
CA PRO A 176 -9.83 -12.62 15.70
C PRO A 176 -9.44 -11.34 16.46
N VAL A 177 -10.37 -10.38 16.52
CA VAL A 177 -10.18 -9.13 17.26
C VAL A 177 -10.14 -9.43 18.76
N THR A 178 -9.10 -8.95 19.43
CA THR A 178 -8.99 -9.05 20.89
C THR A 178 -9.36 -7.73 21.56
N TRP A 179 -9.59 -7.76 22.88
CA TRP A 179 -9.78 -6.54 23.66
C TRP A 179 -8.55 -5.61 23.59
N LYS A 180 -7.34 -6.17 23.46
CA LYS A 180 -6.10 -5.40 23.32
C LYS A 180 -6.10 -4.57 22.05
N ASP A 181 -6.66 -5.10 20.95
CA ASP A 181 -6.75 -4.38 19.69
C ASP A 181 -7.68 -3.17 19.81
N ARG A 182 -8.78 -3.30 20.56
CA ARG A 182 -9.66 -2.16 20.86
C ARG A 182 -8.94 -1.07 21.64
N VAL A 183 -8.13 -1.45 22.63
CA VAL A 183 -7.33 -0.49 23.42
C VAL A 183 -6.28 0.21 22.56
N LYS A 184 -5.57 -0.51 21.69
CA LYS A 184 -4.56 0.08 20.78
C LYS A 184 -5.12 1.15 19.82
N ARG A 185 -6.44 1.19 19.61
CA ARG A 185 -7.11 2.16 18.74
C ARG A 185 -7.58 3.43 19.45
N ILE A 186 -7.35 3.56 20.76
CA ILE A 186 -7.64 4.80 21.48
C ILE A 186 -6.65 5.89 21.03
N SER A 187 -7.15 7.03 20.58
CA SER A 187 -6.36 8.11 19.96
C SER A 187 -5.21 8.62 20.85
N VAL A 188 -5.42 8.68 22.17
CA VAL A 188 -4.38 9.05 23.15
C VAL A 188 -3.23 8.04 23.14
N LEU A 189 -3.51 6.74 23.01
CA LEU A 189 -2.48 5.69 22.97
C LEU A 189 -1.74 5.68 21.63
N GLN A 190 -2.41 5.96 20.52
CA GLN A 190 -1.77 6.06 19.21
C GLN A 190 -0.79 7.23 19.15
N LYS A 191 -1.18 8.41 19.67
CA LYS A 191 -0.32 9.60 19.74
C LYS A 191 0.95 9.39 20.57
N ASN A 192 0.88 8.51 21.58
CA ASN A 192 2.00 8.21 22.47
C ASN A 192 2.66 6.86 22.18
N SER A 193 2.34 6.22 21.06
CA SER A 193 2.72 4.84 20.77
C SER A 193 4.23 4.59 20.80
N GLU A 194 5.05 5.54 20.33
CA GLU A 194 6.51 5.43 20.41
C GLU A 194 7.05 5.54 21.83
N ALA A 195 6.49 6.44 22.65
CA ALA A 195 6.87 6.59 24.06
C ALA A 195 6.49 5.31 24.82
N LEU A 196 5.28 4.80 24.59
CA LEU A 196 4.80 3.54 25.14
C LEU A 196 5.64 2.35 24.70
N ARG A 197 6.05 2.29 23.42
CA ARG A 197 6.95 1.25 22.90
C ARG A 197 8.31 1.31 23.59
N ARG A 198 8.91 2.50 23.73
CA ARG A 198 10.19 2.69 24.44
C ARG A 198 10.10 2.28 25.91
N LEU A 199 9.02 2.64 26.59
CA LEU A 199 8.76 2.23 27.98
C LEU A 199 8.58 0.71 28.09
N ALA A 200 7.83 0.09 27.19
CA ALA A 200 7.62 -1.35 27.21
C ALA A 200 8.89 -2.15 26.89
N VAL A 201 9.76 -1.65 26.01
CA VAL A 201 11.09 -2.22 25.77
C VAL A 201 11.95 -2.12 27.03
N ARG A 202 11.99 -0.96 27.70
CA ARG A 202 12.70 -0.78 28.98
C ARG A 202 12.16 -1.67 30.09
N ALA A 203 10.86 -1.96 30.08
CA ALA A 203 10.20 -2.83 31.04
C ALA A 203 10.35 -4.34 30.73
N GLY A 204 11.09 -4.72 29.69
CA GLY A 204 11.27 -6.14 29.31
C GLY A 204 10.02 -6.80 28.69
N LEU A 205 8.99 -6.01 28.37
CA LEU A 205 7.72 -6.48 27.80
C LEU A 205 7.76 -6.61 26.26
N ALA A 206 8.92 -6.39 25.64
CA ALA A 206 9.09 -6.44 24.18
C ALA A 206 8.64 -7.78 23.56
N ARG A 207 8.92 -8.91 24.23
CA ARG A 207 8.46 -10.24 23.79
C ARG A 207 6.96 -10.45 23.98
N GLN A 208 6.34 -9.87 25.00
CA GLN A 208 4.88 -9.93 25.23
C GLN A 208 4.08 -9.02 24.28
N LEU A 209 4.75 -8.05 23.65
CA LEU A 209 4.16 -7.17 22.64
C LEU A 209 4.18 -7.77 21.23
N ASP A 210 4.66 -9.01 21.07
CA ASP A 210 4.68 -9.72 19.79
C ASP A 210 5.32 -8.87 18.67
N LEU A 211 6.43 -8.20 19.00
CA LEU A 211 7.27 -7.47 18.04
C LEU A 211 7.94 -8.50 17.13
N LYS A 212 7.18 -9.01 16.18
CA LYS A 212 7.62 -9.97 15.17
C LYS A 212 8.67 -9.33 14.29
N VAL A 213 9.94 -9.58 14.60
CA VAL A 213 11.02 -9.54 13.60
C VAL A 213 10.86 -10.84 12.83
N VAL A 214 10.05 -10.81 11.78
CA VAL A 214 10.00 -11.90 10.80
C VAL A 214 10.96 -11.47 9.70
N GLU A 215 12.01 -12.25 9.50
CA GLU A 215 12.96 -12.08 8.40
C GLU A 215 12.33 -12.57 7.09
N TYR A 216 12.85 -12.13 5.95
CA TYR A 216 12.42 -12.59 4.61
C TYR A 216 10.95 -12.31 4.28
N PHE A 217 10.52 -11.07 4.48
CA PHE A 217 9.23 -10.62 3.95
C PHE A 217 9.27 -10.26 2.46
N ASP A 218 10.47 -10.05 1.94
CA ASP A 218 10.71 -9.45 0.63
C ASP A 218 11.72 -10.31 -0.14
N PHE A 219 11.53 -10.36 -1.46
CA PHE A 219 12.27 -11.20 -2.37
C PHE A 219 12.49 -10.45 -3.69
N TYR A 220 13.56 -10.81 -4.39
CA TYR A 220 13.89 -10.23 -5.68
C TYR A 220 14.41 -11.28 -6.66
N PRO A 221 14.21 -11.09 -7.97
CA PRO A 221 14.69 -12.02 -8.98
C PRO A 221 16.20 -11.93 -9.16
N THR A 222 16.80 -13.08 -9.43
CA THR A 222 18.20 -13.27 -9.83
C THR A 222 18.28 -14.30 -10.96
N PRO A 223 19.42 -14.41 -11.67
CA PRO A 223 19.60 -15.45 -12.69
C PRO A 223 19.41 -16.88 -12.17
N GLU A 224 19.64 -17.12 -10.88
CA GLU A 224 19.57 -18.45 -10.24
C GLU A 224 18.19 -18.78 -9.64
N GLY A 225 17.26 -17.81 -9.61
CA GLY A 225 15.96 -17.94 -8.96
C GLY A 225 15.61 -16.69 -8.16
N PHE A 226 14.88 -16.87 -7.05
CA PHE A 226 14.56 -15.76 -6.15
C PHE A 226 15.47 -15.74 -4.94
N ARG A 227 15.91 -14.55 -4.53
CA ARG A 227 16.67 -14.36 -3.29
C ARG A 227 15.87 -13.59 -2.27
N GLY A 228 16.00 -14.00 -1.01
CA GLY A 228 15.39 -13.32 0.12
C GLY A 228 16.10 -12.01 0.45
N ILE A 229 15.34 -11.07 0.99
CA ILE A 229 15.86 -9.85 1.61
C ILE A 229 15.64 -10.02 3.12
N ARG A 230 16.73 -10.28 3.85
CA ARG A 230 16.68 -10.59 5.29
C ARG A 230 16.00 -9.48 6.09
N GLU A 231 16.40 -8.24 5.85
CA GLU A 231 15.83 -7.04 6.48
C GLU A 231 15.12 -6.17 5.43
N ARG A 232 13.82 -5.97 5.61
CA ARG A 232 13.01 -5.14 4.70
C ARG A 232 13.58 -3.72 4.63
N ASN A 233 14.01 -3.33 3.43
CA ASN A 233 14.30 -1.94 3.11
C ASN A 233 12.98 -1.23 2.77
N GLU A 234 12.39 -0.53 3.74
CA GLU A 234 11.26 0.36 3.44
C GLU A 234 11.71 1.53 2.53
N PHE A 235 10.81 2.01 1.66
CA PHE A 235 11.08 3.22 0.90
C PHE A 235 11.43 4.36 1.86
N LYS A 236 12.54 5.02 1.56
CA LYS A 236 12.87 6.30 2.16
C LYS A 236 11.75 7.28 1.83
N ARG A 237 11.38 8.11 2.81
CA ARG A 237 10.39 9.17 2.58
C ARG A 237 11.04 10.30 1.79
N GLY A 238 10.44 10.65 0.66
CA GLY A 238 10.86 11.74 -0.20
C GLY A 238 10.47 13.13 0.33
N PRO A 239 10.82 14.19 -0.42
CA PRO A 239 10.54 15.57 -0.06
C PRO A 239 9.02 15.86 -0.02
N VAL A 240 8.61 16.86 0.76
CA VAL A 240 7.20 17.29 0.85
C VAL A 240 6.71 17.84 -0.49
N GLU A 241 7.60 18.46 -1.26
CA GLU A 241 7.31 19.01 -2.59
C GLU A 241 6.74 17.95 -3.53
N ASP A 242 7.36 16.78 -3.62
CA ASP A 242 6.91 15.72 -4.52
C ASP A 242 5.53 15.18 -4.10
N TYR A 243 5.29 15.11 -2.79
CA TYR A 243 3.97 14.79 -2.26
C TYR A 243 2.94 15.85 -2.66
N LEU A 244 3.25 17.14 -2.55
CA LEU A 244 2.33 18.21 -2.93
C LEU A 244 2.00 18.17 -4.43
N TYR A 245 2.98 17.96 -5.31
CA TYR A 245 2.72 17.76 -6.74
C TYR A 245 1.82 16.55 -6.98
N SER A 246 2.12 15.41 -6.36
CA SER A 246 1.33 14.18 -6.51
C SER A 246 -0.09 14.31 -5.93
N LEU A 247 -0.27 15.03 -4.83
CA LEU A 247 -1.59 15.31 -4.25
C LEU A 247 -2.45 16.15 -5.19
N PHE A 248 -1.90 17.25 -5.72
CA PHE A 248 -2.61 18.11 -6.68
C PHE A 248 -2.86 17.41 -8.01
N HIS A 249 -1.93 16.56 -8.46
CA HIS A 249 -2.13 15.70 -9.61
C HIS A 249 -3.31 14.75 -9.42
N VAL A 250 -3.39 14.07 -8.26
CA VAL A 250 -4.55 13.22 -7.92
C VAL A 250 -5.84 14.04 -7.85
N MET A 251 -5.76 15.24 -7.25
CA MET A 251 -6.65 16.40 -7.42
C MET A 251 -7.33 16.42 -8.79
N GLN A 252 -6.49 16.72 -9.77
CA GLN A 252 -6.84 16.96 -11.16
C GLN A 252 -7.28 15.71 -11.91
N ALA A 253 -6.52 14.62 -11.79
CA ALA A 253 -6.80 13.36 -12.50
C ALA A 253 -8.18 12.80 -12.15
N THR A 254 -8.62 12.97 -10.91
CA THR A 254 -9.88 12.40 -10.40
C THR A 254 -11.07 13.37 -10.45
N GLY A 255 -10.91 14.57 -11.03
CA GLY A 255 -11.99 15.57 -11.12
C GLY A 255 -12.39 16.19 -9.78
N ASN A 256 -11.47 16.22 -8.80
CA ASN A 256 -11.73 16.67 -7.42
C ASN A 256 -11.19 18.06 -7.13
N GLU A 257 -11.10 18.91 -8.14
CA GLU A 257 -10.35 20.16 -8.01
C GLU A 257 -11.13 21.27 -7.32
N HIS A 258 -12.44 21.09 -7.17
CA HIS A 258 -13.28 21.88 -6.27
C HIS A 258 -12.80 21.79 -4.80
N LEU A 259 -12.01 20.78 -4.44
CA LEU A 259 -11.39 20.65 -3.12
C LEU A 259 -10.23 21.64 -2.88
N ALA A 260 -9.85 22.46 -3.87
CA ALA A 260 -8.88 23.54 -3.69
C ALA A 260 -9.24 24.46 -2.51
N HIS A 261 -10.53 24.72 -2.26
CA HIS A 261 -10.96 25.51 -1.10
C HIS A 261 -10.53 24.88 0.24
N ALA A 262 -10.51 23.55 0.34
CA ALA A 262 -10.12 22.85 1.55
C ALA A 262 -8.61 22.98 1.80
N VAL A 263 -7.82 22.98 0.71
CA VAL A 263 -6.38 23.26 0.77
C VAL A 263 -6.11 24.70 1.19
N GLU A 264 -6.85 25.67 0.65
CA GLU A 264 -6.76 27.09 1.03
C GLU A 264 -7.13 27.33 2.50
N ALA A 265 -8.18 26.67 2.97
CA ALA A 265 -8.59 26.71 4.37
C ALA A 265 -7.51 26.12 5.29
N ARG A 266 -6.86 25.02 4.89
CA ARG A 266 -5.73 24.43 5.62
C ARG A 266 -4.54 25.39 5.65
N LEU A 267 -4.19 26.00 4.52
CA LEU A 267 -3.10 26.97 4.43
C LEU A 267 -3.36 28.22 5.29
N SER A 268 -4.62 28.63 5.44
CA SER A 268 -5.02 29.81 6.22
C SER A 268 -5.29 29.53 7.70
N SER A 269 -5.15 28.28 8.15
CA SER A 269 -5.56 27.84 9.48
C SER A 269 -4.61 28.22 10.63
N GLY A 270 -3.45 28.81 10.32
CA GLY A 270 -2.40 29.11 11.29
C GLY A 270 -1.47 27.95 11.63
N GLU A 271 -1.69 26.76 11.06
CA GLU A 271 -0.73 25.64 11.15
C GLU A 271 0.48 25.90 10.26
N GLU A 272 1.67 25.48 10.74
CA GLU A 272 2.90 25.56 9.96
C GLU A 272 2.80 24.64 8.74
N VAL A 273 3.01 25.21 7.55
CA VAL A 273 3.16 24.48 6.29
C VAL A 273 4.60 24.65 5.85
N GLU A 274 5.30 23.55 5.56
CA GLU A 274 6.74 23.56 5.27
C GLU A 274 7.06 24.38 4.01
N ASN A 275 6.22 24.28 2.97
CA ASN A 275 6.40 25.00 1.71
C ASN A 275 5.11 25.71 1.24
N PRO A 276 4.71 26.80 1.93
CA PRO A 276 3.44 27.47 1.66
C PRO A 276 3.43 28.21 0.32
N GLN A 277 4.59 28.62 -0.21
CA GLN A 277 4.72 29.24 -1.52
C GLN A 277 4.44 28.23 -2.64
N LEU A 278 4.91 26.99 -2.52
CA LEU A 278 4.59 25.93 -3.48
C LEU A 278 3.09 25.63 -3.49
N VAL A 279 2.46 25.51 -2.32
CA VAL A 279 1.00 25.28 -2.24
C VAL A 279 0.22 26.39 -2.95
N ARG A 280 0.57 27.66 -2.72
CA ARG A 280 -0.07 28.80 -3.43
C ARG A 280 0.12 28.72 -4.93
N ARG A 281 1.33 28.39 -5.40
CA ARG A 281 1.62 28.22 -6.82
C ARG A 281 0.79 27.10 -7.46
N LEU A 282 0.70 25.95 -6.81
CA LEU A 282 -0.11 24.83 -7.30
C LEU A 282 -1.60 25.17 -7.33
N LEU A 283 -2.10 25.95 -6.37
CA LEU A 283 -3.47 26.49 -6.41
C LEU A 283 -3.67 27.46 -7.58
N GLU A 284 -2.71 28.33 -7.86
CA GLU A 284 -2.75 29.24 -9.02
C GLU A 284 -2.68 28.48 -10.35
N ASP A 285 -1.78 27.51 -10.46
CA ASP A 285 -1.66 26.61 -11.61
C ASP A 285 -3.00 25.94 -11.88
N ARG A 286 -3.63 25.43 -10.82
CA ARG A 286 -4.93 24.79 -10.91
C ARG A 286 -6.04 25.75 -11.36
N ARG A 287 -6.14 26.94 -10.75
CA ARG A 287 -7.12 27.96 -11.15
C ARG A 287 -6.94 28.41 -12.60
N GLY A 288 -5.69 28.43 -13.07
CA GLY A 288 -5.34 28.73 -14.46
C GLY A 288 -5.55 27.57 -15.43
N GLY A 289 -6.05 26.41 -14.98
CA GLY A 289 -6.25 25.24 -15.82
C GLY A 289 -4.95 24.56 -16.29
N ARG A 290 -3.81 24.87 -15.67
CA ARG A 290 -2.52 24.26 -16.01
C ARG A 290 -2.48 22.81 -15.51
N ALA A 291 -1.89 21.93 -16.31
CA ALA A 291 -1.66 20.54 -15.93
C ALA A 291 -0.60 20.46 -14.83
N ILE A 292 -0.92 19.73 -13.75
CA ILE A 292 0.00 19.42 -12.67
C ILE A 292 0.34 17.94 -12.77
N GLU A 293 1.57 17.62 -13.14
CA GLU A 293 2.07 16.24 -13.19
C GLU A 293 2.44 15.75 -11.79
N GLY A 294 2.06 14.50 -11.50
CA GLY A 294 2.49 13.81 -10.29
C GLY A 294 4.00 13.57 -10.34
N ARG A 295 4.63 13.54 -9.16
CA ARG A 295 6.09 13.36 -9.07
C ARG A 295 6.41 12.10 -8.31
N LEU A 296 7.25 11.27 -8.90
CA LEU A 296 8.00 10.25 -8.18
C LEU A 296 9.41 10.77 -7.94
N SER A 297 9.83 10.77 -6.69
CA SER A 297 11.21 11.04 -6.31
C SER A 297 12.11 9.94 -6.89
N GLU A 298 13.32 10.26 -7.35
CA GLU A 298 14.27 9.24 -7.87
C GLU A 298 14.54 8.11 -6.87
N MET A 299 14.43 8.40 -5.57
CA MET A 299 14.57 7.39 -4.51
C MET A 299 13.39 6.41 -4.38
N HIS A 300 12.36 6.57 -5.20
CA HIS A 300 11.14 5.75 -5.19
C HIS A 300 11.04 4.79 -6.38
N TYR A 301 11.97 4.86 -7.33
CA TYR A 301 12.06 3.94 -8.47
C TYR A 301 13.55 3.64 -8.76
N ASN A 302 13.84 2.64 -9.58
CA ASN A 302 15.21 2.15 -9.83
C ASN A 302 15.96 1.68 -8.57
N ILE A 303 15.25 1.21 -7.56
CA ILE A 303 15.83 0.67 -6.34
C ILE A 303 16.21 -0.80 -6.58
N ALA A 304 17.49 -1.12 -6.41
CA ALA A 304 17.99 -2.49 -6.54
C ALA A 304 17.22 -3.44 -5.60
N GLY A 305 16.73 -4.55 -6.17
CA GLY A 305 15.94 -5.56 -5.45
C GLY A 305 14.47 -5.19 -5.21
N ALA A 306 14.05 -3.95 -5.47
CA ALA A 306 12.65 -3.54 -5.34
C ALA A 306 12.00 -3.19 -6.69
N ASN A 307 12.75 -2.59 -7.62
CA ASN A 307 12.25 -2.28 -8.95
C ASN A 307 13.01 -3.14 -9.96
N PHE A 308 12.29 -4.07 -10.59
CA PHE A 308 12.78 -4.93 -11.66
C PHE A 308 11.67 -5.14 -12.68
N THR A 309 12.09 -5.48 -13.89
CA THR A 309 11.20 -5.70 -15.02
C THR A 309 10.44 -7.02 -14.89
N ARG A 310 9.30 -7.10 -15.59
CA ARG A 310 8.55 -8.34 -15.80
C ARG A 310 9.47 -9.45 -16.29
N GLN A 311 10.33 -9.13 -17.27
CA GLN A 311 11.26 -10.08 -17.87
C GLN A 311 12.26 -10.65 -16.85
N GLU A 312 12.74 -9.86 -15.90
CA GLU A 312 13.61 -10.34 -14.82
C GLU A 312 12.90 -11.34 -13.92
N ALA A 313 11.66 -11.06 -13.53
CA ALA A 313 10.85 -11.99 -12.75
C ALA A 313 10.54 -13.30 -13.50
N GLU A 314 10.32 -13.24 -14.81
CA GLU A 314 10.10 -14.43 -15.65
C GLU A 314 11.35 -15.30 -15.77
N ARG A 315 12.52 -14.68 -15.93
CA ARG A 315 13.79 -15.41 -15.92
C ARG A 315 14.02 -16.14 -14.61
N ALA A 316 13.77 -15.49 -13.48
CA ALA A 316 13.87 -16.12 -12.16
C ALA A 316 12.86 -17.26 -11.97
N LEU A 317 11.63 -17.13 -12.50
CA LEU A 317 10.64 -18.22 -12.52
C LEU A 317 11.13 -19.44 -13.31
N ALA A 318 11.75 -19.23 -14.47
CA ALA A 318 12.29 -20.31 -15.28
C ALA A 318 13.51 -20.99 -14.65
N ALA A 319 14.36 -20.23 -13.94
CA ALA A 319 15.61 -20.73 -13.35
C ALA A 319 15.42 -21.69 -12.18
N GLN A 320 14.35 -21.54 -11.38
CA GLN A 320 14.10 -22.36 -10.19
C GLN A 320 14.04 -23.87 -10.47
N GLY A 321 13.57 -24.27 -11.66
CA GLY A 321 13.52 -25.68 -12.07
C GLY A 321 14.87 -26.29 -12.41
N ALA A 322 15.87 -25.49 -12.78
CA ALA A 322 17.22 -25.96 -13.07
C ALA A 322 18.03 -26.18 -11.77
N THR A 323 17.88 -25.27 -10.80
CA THR A 323 18.61 -25.32 -9.52
C THR A 323 18.19 -26.52 -8.66
N ALA A 324 16.90 -26.86 -8.62
CA ALA A 324 16.40 -28.02 -7.87
C ALA A 324 16.90 -29.38 -8.39
N ALA A 325 17.26 -29.46 -9.68
CA ALA A 325 17.81 -30.68 -10.28
C ALA A 325 19.29 -30.89 -9.90
N THR A 326 20.06 -29.80 -9.75
CA THR A 326 21.48 -29.86 -9.39
C THR A 326 21.69 -30.19 -7.91
N THR A 327 20.86 -29.65 -7.00
CA THR A 327 20.97 -29.94 -5.56
C THR A 327 20.63 -31.40 -5.26
N ARG A 328 19.59 -31.95 -5.91
CA ARG A 328 19.23 -33.38 -5.76
C ARG A 328 20.26 -34.34 -6.35
N ALA A 329 21.05 -33.90 -7.34
CA ALA A 329 22.13 -34.72 -7.90
C ALA A 329 23.40 -34.70 -7.04
N ALA A 330 23.56 -33.71 -6.17
CA ALA A 330 24.70 -33.60 -5.24
C ALA A 330 24.49 -34.33 -3.90
N GLU A 331 23.25 -34.77 -3.61
CA GLU A 331 22.88 -35.53 -2.41
C GLU A 331 22.81 -37.06 -2.64
N VAL A 332 23.24 -37.56 -3.81
CA VAL A 332 23.30 -39.00 -4.18
C VAL A 332 24.75 -39.44 -4.30
#